data_AF-A0A562U465-F1
#
_entry.id   AF-A0A562U465-F1
#
_cell.length_a   1.000
_cell.length_b   1.000
_cell.length_c   1.000
_cell.angle_alpha   90.00
_cell.angle_beta   90.00
_cell.angle_gamma   90.00
#
_symmetry.space_group_name_H-M   'P 1'
#
loop_
_entity.id
_entity.type
_entity.pdbx_description
1 polymer ?
#
loop_
_entity_poly.entity_id
_entity_poly.type
_entity_poly.pdbx_seq_one_letter_code
_entity_poly.pdbx_strand_id
1 'polypeptide(L)'
;MKKIINKYTIAIIMAGVGLLSCVKKFDPKSYAPPLNINGYTSANQIATTNLVAHWSFNNTLADSLSGTVGVATGTSFASGLEGAALQGANNAYVLSNTPTAIQNLHSFTVSIWVKMPENTDGAVGLMDMANNQSGGAGFWGSMAIFFDNGATATTGVLKVHAFSIAGSPNGVDGWLGGYTVNNPWNTWINVAVTYDDTASSFVVYYNGSSVGTAKVAGFAPLNWTAAQQMVFGTLQFQTTPSLTANTGAQSWASYNTGETDEVRIYNKALTSVEVGSLVALQRRGK
;
A
#
# COMPACT_ATOMS: atom_id res chain seq x y z
N MET A 1 26.36 -10.28 72.45
CA MET A 1 27.00 -11.10 71.41
C MET A 1 27.56 -10.17 70.32
N LYS A 2 28.88 -9.96 70.27
CA LYS A 2 29.52 -9.13 69.23
C LYS A 2 29.78 -10.00 67.99
N LYS A 3 29.12 -9.70 66.86
CA LYS A 3 29.37 -10.36 65.57
C LYS A 3 30.72 -9.88 65.03
N ILE A 4 31.69 -10.78 64.97
CA ILE A 4 32.99 -10.56 64.32
C ILE A 4 32.78 -10.84 62.82
N ILE A 5 32.58 -9.79 62.02
CA ILE A 5 32.62 -9.91 60.57
C ILE A 5 34.10 -10.00 60.18
N ASN A 6 34.49 -11.18 59.68
CA ASN A 6 35.86 -11.47 59.28
C ASN A 6 36.24 -10.63 58.05
N LYS A 7 37.32 -9.85 58.16
CA LYS A 7 37.79 -8.91 57.12
C LYS A 7 38.11 -9.61 55.79
N TYR A 8 38.42 -10.91 55.83
CA TYR A 8 38.66 -11.72 54.64
C TYR A 8 37.39 -12.06 53.84
N THR A 9 36.20 -12.01 54.46
CA THR A 9 34.93 -12.26 53.77
C THR A 9 34.49 -11.08 52.88
N ILE A 10 34.89 -9.85 53.25
CA ILE A 10 34.58 -8.63 52.47
C ILE A 10 35.43 -8.56 51.19
N ALA A 11 36.68 -9.05 51.23
CA ALA A 11 37.59 -9.06 50.08
C ALA A 11 37.16 -10.05 48.97
N ILE A 12 36.59 -11.20 49.35
CA ILE A 12 36.13 -12.23 48.39
C ILE A 12 34.84 -11.77 47.67
N ILE A 13 33.96 -11.02 48.36
CA ILE A 13 32.74 -10.48 47.76
C ILE A 13 33.07 -9.37 46.74
N MET A 14 34.07 -8.53 47.00
CA MET A 14 34.50 -7.49 46.04
C MET A 14 35.16 -8.07 44.78
N ALA A 15 35.86 -9.21 44.87
CA ALA A 15 36.45 -9.88 43.70
C ALA A 15 35.39 -10.55 42.80
N GLY A 16 34.28 -11.05 43.36
CA GLY A 16 33.20 -11.68 42.60
C GLY A 16 32.35 -10.71 41.76
N VAL A 17 32.19 -9.46 42.21
CA VAL A 17 31.40 -8.44 41.50
C VAL A 17 32.17 -7.84 40.32
N GLY A 18 33.51 -7.80 40.38
CA GLY A 18 34.36 -7.29 39.29
C GLY A 18 34.29 -8.12 38.00
N LEU A 19 34.09 -9.44 38.11
CA LEU A 19 34.05 -10.36 36.96
C LEU A 19 32.77 -10.25 36.12
N LEU A 20 31.67 -9.73 36.68
CA LEU A 20 30.42 -9.50 35.95
C LEU A 20 30.46 -8.20 35.12
N SER A 21 31.37 -7.28 35.44
CA SER A 21 31.48 -5.98 34.75
C SER A 21 32.18 -6.05 33.39
N CYS A 22 32.85 -7.17 33.07
CA CYS A 22 33.60 -7.37 31.83
C CYS A 22 32.85 -8.20 30.77
N VAL A 23 31.64 -8.69 31.06
CA VAL A 23 30.81 -9.35 30.04
C VAL A 23 30.07 -8.27 29.29
N LYS A 24 30.51 -7.95 28.06
CA LYS A 24 29.70 -7.15 27.13
C LYS A 24 28.30 -7.76 27.12
N LYS A 25 27.29 -6.97 27.50
CA LYS A 25 25.89 -7.39 27.49
C LYS A 25 25.62 -8.01 26.13
N PHE A 26 25.24 -9.29 26.12
CA PHE A 26 24.91 -9.99 24.88
C PHE A 26 23.84 -9.18 24.15
N ASP A 27 24.19 -8.65 22.98
CA ASP A 27 23.27 -8.01 22.07
C ASP A 27 22.93 -9.03 20.97
N PRO A 28 21.75 -9.66 21.01
CA PRO A 28 21.35 -10.59 19.96
C PRO A 28 21.40 -9.96 18.56
N LYS A 29 21.26 -8.63 18.43
CA LYS A 29 21.33 -7.92 17.15
C LYS A 29 22.74 -7.86 16.57
N SER A 30 23.78 -7.94 17.39
CA SER A 30 25.17 -7.90 16.89
C SER A 30 25.63 -9.19 16.20
N TYR A 31 24.84 -10.26 16.29
CA TYR A 31 25.11 -11.57 15.68
C TYR A 31 24.04 -11.99 14.67
N ALA A 32 22.98 -11.20 14.49
CA ALA A 32 22.00 -11.48 13.46
C ALA A 32 22.68 -11.37 12.08
N PRO A 33 22.47 -12.35 11.17
CA PRO A 33 22.97 -12.22 9.81
C PRO A 33 22.44 -10.92 9.19
N PRO A 34 23.22 -10.23 8.34
CA PRO A 34 22.75 -9.04 7.65
C PRO A 34 21.41 -9.36 6.97
N LEU A 35 20.43 -8.47 7.15
CA LEU A 35 19.14 -8.64 6.51
C LEU A 35 19.35 -8.75 5.00
N ASN A 36 18.98 -9.89 4.45
CA ASN A 36 18.98 -10.14 3.02
C ASN A 36 17.69 -10.89 2.68
N ILE A 37 16.84 -10.28 1.86
CA ILE A 37 15.64 -10.89 1.32
C ILE A 37 15.82 -10.96 -0.18
N ASN A 38 16.08 -12.15 -0.72
CA ASN A 38 16.27 -12.38 -2.16
C ASN A 38 17.30 -11.44 -2.81
N GLY A 39 18.39 -11.11 -2.10
CA GLY A 39 19.43 -10.19 -2.57
C GLY A 39 19.26 -8.73 -2.15
N TYR A 40 18.13 -8.37 -1.52
CA TYR A 40 17.82 -7.00 -1.13
C TYR A 40 17.97 -6.79 0.38
N THR A 41 18.45 -5.61 0.76
CA THR A 41 18.58 -5.16 2.15
C THR A 41 17.65 -4.00 2.49
N SER A 42 17.06 -3.36 1.48
CA SER A 42 16.12 -2.25 1.62
C SER A 42 15.06 -2.29 0.51
N ALA A 43 13.81 -1.93 0.83
CA ALA A 43 12.73 -1.81 -0.14
C ALA A 43 13.06 -0.81 -1.27
N ASN A 44 13.90 0.19 -0.99
CA ASN A 44 14.34 1.18 -1.98
C ASN A 44 15.27 0.61 -3.07
N GLN A 45 15.78 -0.60 -2.89
CA GLN A 45 16.57 -1.32 -3.89
C GLN A 45 15.70 -2.11 -4.88
N ILE A 46 14.41 -2.30 -4.58
CA ILE A 46 13.50 -3.03 -5.46
C ILE A 46 13.20 -2.15 -6.68
N ALA A 47 13.72 -2.55 -7.84
CA ALA A 47 13.46 -1.90 -9.12
C ALA A 47 13.58 -0.36 -9.09
N THR A 48 14.66 0.15 -8.49
CA THR A 48 14.83 1.58 -8.19
C THR A 48 14.60 2.50 -9.40
N THR A 49 15.08 2.13 -10.58
CA THR A 49 14.91 2.94 -11.81
C THR A 49 13.51 2.89 -12.40
N ASN A 50 12.64 2.04 -11.87
CA ASN A 50 11.27 1.86 -12.32
C ASN A 50 10.24 2.53 -11.39
N LEU A 51 10.63 2.99 -10.20
CA LEU A 51 9.72 3.72 -9.31
C LEU A 51 9.43 5.10 -9.92
N VAL A 52 8.16 5.37 -10.21
CA VAL A 52 7.72 6.60 -10.89
C VAL A 52 6.80 7.47 -10.05
N ALA A 53 6.24 6.93 -8.96
CA ALA A 53 5.54 7.71 -7.94
C ALA A 53 5.63 7.04 -6.56
N HIS A 54 5.68 7.85 -5.52
CA HIS A 54 5.72 7.40 -4.13
C HIS A 54 5.14 8.45 -3.19
N TRP A 55 3.97 8.15 -2.63
CA TRP A 55 3.37 8.87 -1.52
C TRP A 55 3.68 8.12 -0.22
N SER A 56 4.66 8.61 0.54
CA SER A 56 4.99 8.05 1.85
C SER A 56 4.01 8.45 2.94
N PHE A 57 3.20 9.49 2.72
CA PHE A 57 2.31 10.07 3.73
C PHE A 57 2.96 10.43 5.08
N ASN A 58 4.30 10.54 5.10
CA ASN A 58 5.05 10.91 6.28
C ASN A 58 4.99 12.43 6.51
N ASN A 59 3.85 12.90 7.01
CA ASN A 59 3.51 14.31 7.21
C ASN A 59 3.52 15.16 5.92
N THR A 60 3.27 14.52 4.77
CA THR A 60 3.19 15.17 3.46
C THR A 60 2.19 14.45 2.57
N LEU A 61 1.55 15.17 1.65
CA LEU A 61 0.69 14.60 0.61
C LEU A 61 1.38 14.59 -0.77
N ALA A 62 2.68 14.91 -0.82
CA ALA A 62 3.43 14.96 -2.05
C ALA A 62 3.80 13.56 -2.55
N ASP A 63 3.63 13.34 -3.84
CA ASP A 63 4.40 12.34 -4.56
C ASP A 63 5.87 12.79 -4.58
N SER A 64 6.75 12.02 -3.96
CA SER A 64 8.17 12.36 -3.86
C SER A 64 8.93 12.29 -5.19
N LEU A 65 8.37 11.67 -6.23
CA LEU A 65 9.01 11.52 -7.54
C LEU A 65 8.61 12.65 -8.49
N SER A 66 7.31 12.95 -8.61
CA SER A 66 6.85 14.06 -9.46
C SER A 66 6.82 15.42 -8.77
N GLY A 67 6.84 15.45 -7.43
CA GLY A 67 6.61 16.66 -6.64
C GLY A 67 5.15 17.12 -6.61
N THR A 68 4.23 16.37 -7.22
CA THR A 68 2.80 16.70 -7.21
C THR A 68 2.26 16.60 -5.79
N VAL A 69 1.70 17.69 -5.27
CA VAL A 69 1.15 17.76 -3.92
C VAL A 69 -0.35 17.47 -3.94
N GLY A 70 -0.77 16.46 -3.19
CA GLY A 70 -2.18 16.16 -2.99
C GLY A 70 -2.91 17.20 -2.13
N VAL A 71 -4.23 17.26 -2.28
CA VAL A 71 -5.15 18.12 -1.54
C VAL A 71 -5.99 17.27 -0.61
N ALA A 72 -5.90 17.55 0.70
CA ALA A 72 -6.71 16.91 1.71
C ALA A 72 -8.15 17.41 1.69
N THR A 73 -9.10 16.50 1.88
CA THR A 73 -10.45 16.77 2.36
C THR A 73 -10.62 16.00 3.66
N GLY A 74 -10.66 16.68 4.82
CA GLY A 74 -10.95 16.06 6.11
C GLY A 74 -9.94 15.03 6.65
N THR A 75 -8.81 14.81 5.98
CA THR A 75 -7.77 13.87 6.42
C THR A 75 -6.76 14.50 7.38
N SER A 76 -6.04 13.67 8.12
CA SER A 76 -4.92 14.07 8.98
C SER A 76 -3.75 13.09 8.84
N PHE A 77 -2.77 13.16 9.75
CA PHE A 77 -1.67 12.19 9.84
C PHE A 77 -1.65 11.51 11.20
N ALA A 78 -1.30 10.22 11.23
CA ALA A 78 -1.14 9.41 12.43
C ALA A 78 0.15 8.58 12.36
N SER A 79 0.47 7.78 13.38
CA SER A 79 1.66 6.91 13.36
C SER A 79 1.52 5.84 12.27
N GLY A 80 2.43 5.84 11.31
CA GLY A 80 2.39 4.96 10.14
C GLY A 80 3.09 3.62 10.33
N LEU A 81 3.12 2.85 9.24
CA LEU A 81 4.02 1.71 9.08
C LEU A 81 5.47 2.20 9.12
N GLU A 82 5.76 3.29 8.41
CA GLU A 82 7.06 3.95 8.39
C GLU A 82 6.90 5.45 8.70
N GLY A 83 7.14 5.84 9.96
CA GLY A 83 6.98 7.24 10.37
C GLY A 83 5.52 7.61 10.58
N ALA A 84 4.96 8.44 9.70
CA ALA A 84 3.55 8.84 9.74
C ALA A 84 2.80 8.35 8.50
N ALA A 85 1.50 8.10 8.65
CA ALA A 85 0.60 7.66 7.59
C ALA A 85 -0.58 8.62 7.43
N LEU A 86 -1.22 8.58 6.26
CA LEU A 86 -2.46 9.30 5.99
C LEU A 86 -3.57 8.70 6.84
N GLN A 87 -4.15 9.49 7.73
CA GLN A 87 -5.30 9.13 8.53
C GLN A 87 -6.57 9.63 7.84
N GLY A 88 -7.43 8.69 7.45
CA GLY A 88 -8.74 8.97 6.90
C GLY A 88 -9.81 9.20 7.96
N ALA A 89 -11.02 9.51 7.50
CA ALA A 89 -12.21 9.74 8.32
C ALA A 89 -13.45 9.62 7.42
N ASN A 90 -14.65 9.70 8.00
CA ASN A 90 -15.86 9.73 7.19
C ASN A 90 -15.90 11.01 6.33
N ASN A 91 -16.28 10.89 5.06
CA ASN A 91 -16.22 11.96 4.06
C ASN A 91 -14.81 12.57 3.87
N ALA A 92 -13.76 11.83 4.19
CA ALA A 92 -12.38 12.29 4.03
C ALA A 92 -11.62 11.48 2.97
N TYR A 93 -10.79 12.17 2.21
CA TYR A 93 -9.98 11.61 1.13
C TYR A 93 -8.87 12.61 0.73
N VAL A 94 -7.91 12.14 -0.06
CA VAL A 94 -6.89 12.99 -0.69
C VAL A 94 -7.05 12.92 -2.20
N LEU A 95 -7.03 14.08 -2.86
CA LEU A 95 -6.95 14.18 -4.32
C LEU A 95 -5.54 14.54 -4.75
N SER A 96 -5.01 13.88 -5.77
CA SER A 96 -3.75 14.27 -6.42
C SER A 96 -3.97 14.37 -7.91
N ASN A 97 -3.29 15.29 -8.59
CA ASN A 97 -3.17 15.17 -10.05
C ASN A 97 -2.39 13.89 -10.36
N THR A 98 -2.78 13.17 -11.41
CA THR A 98 -2.06 11.97 -11.83
C THR A 98 -0.74 12.39 -12.48
N PRO A 99 0.43 11.97 -11.94
CA PRO A 99 1.72 12.26 -12.57
C PRO A 99 1.77 11.82 -14.04
N THR A 100 2.43 12.60 -14.90
CA THR A 100 2.59 12.27 -16.32
C THR A 100 3.26 10.91 -16.54
N ALA A 101 4.18 10.52 -15.65
CA ALA A 101 4.81 9.20 -15.70
C ALA A 101 3.81 8.05 -15.51
N ILE A 102 2.71 8.28 -14.77
CA ILE A 102 1.63 7.30 -14.57
C ILE A 102 0.68 7.26 -15.78
N GLN A 103 0.35 8.42 -16.36
CA GLN A 103 -0.51 8.49 -17.56
C GLN A 103 0.11 7.78 -18.78
N ASN A 104 1.45 7.68 -18.81
CA ASN A 104 2.22 7.07 -19.90
C ASN A 104 2.69 5.63 -19.59
N LEU A 105 2.09 4.96 -18.62
CA LEU A 105 2.42 3.57 -18.30
C LEU A 105 2.01 2.61 -19.42
N HIS A 106 2.82 1.56 -19.58
CA HIS A 106 2.50 0.39 -20.41
C HIS A 106 2.32 -0.83 -19.49
N SER A 107 3.41 -1.27 -18.88
CA SER A 107 3.38 -2.23 -17.76
C SER A 107 3.52 -1.46 -16.44
N PHE A 108 2.90 -1.96 -15.37
CA PHE A 108 2.96 -1.28 -14.08
C PHE A 108 2.90 -2.22 -12.88
N THR A 109 3.25 -1.65 -11.73
CA THR A 109 2.92 -2.20 -10.41
C THR A 109 2.44 -1.09 -9.51
N VAL A 110 1.32 -1.28 -8.82
CA VAL A 110 0.87 -0.44 -7.71
C VAL A 110 0.99 -1.23 -6.42
N SER A 111 1.49 -0.63 -5.35
CA SER A 111 1.60 -1.21 -4.01
C SER A 111 1.10 -0.21 -2.98
N ILE A 112 0.27 -0.63 -2.04
CA ILE A 112 -0.39 0.22 -1.04
C ILE A 112 -0.35 -0.50 0.30
N TRP A 113 0.07 0.20 1.36
CA TRP A 113 -0.14 -0.27 2.73
C TRP A 113 -1.39 0.39 3.33
N VAL A 114 -2.23 -0.40 3.97
CA VAL A 114 -3.41 0.09 4.68
C VAL A 114 -3.59 -0.60 6.01
N LYS A 115 -4.16 0.12 6.96
CA LYS A 115 -4.64 -0.41 8.24
C LYS A 115 -5.99 0.24 8.53
N MET A 116 -7.06 -0.51 8.32
CA MET A 116 -8.43 0.02 8.39
C MET A 116 -9.36 -0.84 9.24
N PRO A 117 -10.42 -0.28 9.83
CA PRO A 117 -11.46 -1.08 10.45
C PRO A 117 -12.20 -1.93 9.41
N GLU A 118 -13.03 -2.85 9.89
CA GLU A 118 -13.94 -3.61 9.03
C GLU A 118 -14.84 -2.65 8.24
N ASN A 119 -15.02 -2.89 6.94
CA ASN A 119 -15.85 -2.06 6.07
C ASN A 119 -17.35 -2.41 6.21
N THR A 120 -17.91 -2.17 7.40
CA THR A 120 -19.32 -2.46 7.71
C THR A 120 -20.30 -1.55 6.97
N ASP A 121 -19.83 -0.39 6.52
CA ASP A 121 -20.68 0.70 6.02
C ASP A 121 -20.62 0.86 4.50
N GLY A 122 -19.97 -0.06 3.78
CA GLY A 122 -19.93 -0.04 2.32
C GLY A 122 -18.62 -0.55 1.72
N ALA A 123 -18.56 -0.55 0.39
CA ALA A 123 -17.32 -0.75 -0.35
C ALA A 123 -16.37 0.43 -0.10
N VAL A 124 -15.11 0.15 0.23
CA VAL A 124 -14.10 1.16 0.58
C VAL A 124 -12.97 1.16 -0.44
N GLY A 125 -12.84 2.27 -1.18
CA GLY A 125 -11.72 2.52 -2.08
C GLY A 125 -10.44 2.81 -1.31
N LEU A 126 -9.35 2.12 -1.66
CA LEU A 126 -8.01 2.38 -1.13
C LEU A 126 -7.34 3.46 -2.00
N MET A 127 -7.37 3.24 -3.31
CA MET A 127 -6.88 4.14 -4.34
C MET A 127 -7.75 3.98 -5.59
N ASP A 128 -8.05 5.10 -6.22
CA ASP A 128 -8.70 5.15 -7.53
C ASP A 128 -7.98 6.16 -8.42
N MET A 129 -7.81 5.84 -9.71
CA MET A 129 -7.35 6.77 -10.73
C MET A 129 -8.56 7.15 -11.57
N ALA A 130 -9.00 8.39 -11.41
CA ALA A 130 -10.26 8.84 -11.96
C ALA A 130 -10.26 8.85 -13.48
N ASN A 131 -11.41 8.50 -14.04
CA ASN A 131 -11.69 8.59 -15.46
C ASN A 131 -13.17 8.94 -15.64
N ASN A 132 -13.44 9.91 -16.51
CA ASN A 132 -14.78 10.42 -16.75
C ASN A 132 -15.39 9.97 -18.08
N GLN A 133 -14.72 9.07 -18.81
CA GLN A 133 -15.24 8.52 -20.05
C GLN A 133 -16.52 7.71 -19.78
N SER A 134 -17.55 7.83 -20.63
CA SER A 134 -18.77 7.03 -20.52
C SER A 134 -18.50 5.53 -20.51
N GLY A 135 -19.25 4.77 -19.72
CA GLY A 135 -19.09 3.32 -19.58
C GLY A 135 -18.46 2.92 -18.25
N GLY A 136 -17.77 1.76 -18.23
CA GLY A 136 -17.18 1.21 -17.00
C GLY A 136 -16.17 2.15 -16.34
N ALA A 137 -15.32 2.81 -17.15
CA ALA A 137 -14.35 3.81 -16.69
C ALA A 137 -14.99 5.00 -15.97
N GLY A 138 -16.11 5.50 -16.51
CA GLY A 138 -16.82 6.64 -15.96
C GLY A 138 -17.41 6.35 -14.59
N PHE A 139 -17.67 5.07 -14.28
CA PHE A 139 -18.09 4.66 -12.96
C PHE A 139 -16.88 4.36 -12.07
N TRP A 140 -15.97 3.49 -12.49
CA TRP A 140 -14.94 2.89 -11.63
C TRP A 140 -13.51 3.44 -11.80
N GLY A 141 -13.35 4.46 -12.64
CA GLY A 141 -12.06 5.06 -12.95
C GLY A 141 -11.26 4.26 -13.98
N SER A 142 -10.05 4.72 -14.26
CA SER A 142 -9.03 3.97 -15.00
C SER A 142 -8.47 2.80 -14.17
N MET A 143 -8.50 2.91 -12.84
CA MET A 143 -8.23 1.80 -11.94
C MET A 143 -8.80 2.11 -10.56
N ALA A 144 -9.48 1.14 -9.92
CA ALA A 144 -9.89 1.23 -8.53
C ALA A 144 -9.47 -0.03 -7.78
N ILE A 145 -8.77 0.14 -6.65
CA ILE A 145 -8.42 -0.93 -5.71
C ILE A 145 -9.26 -0.73 -4.45
N PHE A 146 -10.08 -1.71 -4.10
CA PHE A 146 -11.06 -1.55 -3.03
C PHE A 146 -11.40 -2.86 -2.31
N PHE A 147 -11.86 -2.71 -1.07
CA PHE A 147 -12.59 -3.76 -0.38
C PHE A 147 -14.09 -3.61 -0.68
N ASP A 148 -14.69 -4.67 -1.20
CA ASP A 148 -16.11 -4.71 -1.50
C ASP A 148 -16.95 -5.07 -0.27
N ASN A 149 -18.27 -4.91 -0.40
CA ASN A 149 -19.25 -5.40 0.55
C ASN A 149 -19.15 -6.94 0.73
N GLY A 150 -19.64 -7.42 1.88
CA GLY A 150 -19.58 -8.85 2.23
C GLY A 150 -18.38 -9.24 3.07
N ALA A 151 -17.74 -8.28 3.73
CA ALA A 151 -16.77 -8.54 4.78
C ALA A 151 -17.39 -9.29 5.98
N THR A 152 -16.52 -9.95 6.73
CA THR A 152 -16.79 -10.45 8.08
C THR A 152 -15.70 -9.94 9.00
N ALA A 153 -15.86 -10.15 10.31
CA ALA A 153 -14.84 -9.82 11.30
C ALA A 153 -13.45 -10.43 11.01
N THR A 154 -13.35 -11.52 10.23
CA THR A 154 -12.08 -12.21 9.93
C THR A 154 -11.72 -12.25 8.45
N THR A 155 -12.59 -11.78 7.56
CA THR A 155 -12.35 -11.84 6.11
C THR A 155 -12.81 -10.58 5.39
N GLY A 156 -12.07 -10.16 4.36
CA GLY A 156 -12.48 -9.11 3.42
C GLY A 156 -12.59 -9.61 1.99
N VAL A 157 -13.31 -8.86 1.15
CA VAL A 157 -13.46 -9.14 -0.28
C VAL A 157 -12.64 -8.13 -1.07
N LEU A 158 -11.44 -8.51 -1.51
CA LEU A 158 -10.59 -7.63 -2.30
C LEU A 158 -11.01 -7.66 -3.77
N LYS A 159 -11.19 -6.48 -4.35
CA LYS A 159 -11.49 -6.27 -5.77
C LYS A 159 -10.63 -5.19 -6.38
N VAL A 160 -10.36 -5.35 -7.66
CA VAL A 160 -9.68 -4.36 -8.50
C VAL A 160 -10.46 -4.22 -9.80
N HIS A 161 -10.79 -2.99 -10.12
CA HIS A 161 -11.21 -2.60 -11.47
C HIS A 161 -10.03 -1.94 -12.16
N ALA A 162 -9.87 -2.18 -13.46
CA ALA A 162 -8.99 -1.43 -14.33
C ALA A 162 -9.68 -1.19 -15.66
N PHE A 163 -9.37 -0.08 -16.31
CA PHE A 163 -9.90 0.25 -17.63
C PHE A 163 -8.79 0.77 -18.55
N SER A 164 -8.82 0.35 -19.80
CA SER A 164 -7.91 0.83 -20.85
C SER A 164 -8.68 1.05 -22.14
N ILE A 165 -8.39 2.14 -22.86
CA ILE A 165 -8.98 2.34 -24.18
C ILE A 165 -8.33 1.46 -25.25
N ALA A 166 -7.06 1.06 -25.12
CA ALA A 166 -6.38 0.10 -26.00
C ALA A 166 -6.60 0.29 -27.52
N GLY A 167 -6.70 1.55 -27.99
CA GLY A 167 -6.98 1.87 -29.39
C GLY A 167 -8.46 1.76 -29.82
N SER A 168 -9.37 1.44 -28.90
CA SER A 168 -10.82 1.43 -29.07
C SER A 168 -11.48 2.57 -28.26
N PRO A 169 -12.32 3.41 -28.86
CA PRO A 169 -13.02 4.47 -28.13
C PRO A 169 -13.92 3.96 -27.00
N ASN A 170 -14.37 2.71 -27.05
CA ASN A 170 -15.21 2.11 -26.00
C ASN A 170 -14.40 1.58 -24.81
N GLY A 171 -13.10 1.31 -25.03
CA GLY A 171 -12.21 0.65 -24.08
C GLY A 171 -12.67 -0.71 -23.59
N VAL A 172 -11.92 -1.23 -22.62
CA VAL A 172 -12.09 -2.57 -22.05
C VAL A 172 -11.96 -2.48 -20.54
N ASP A 173 -12.94 -3.06 -19.83
CA ASP A 173 -12.91 -3.28 -18.40
C ASP A 173 -12.15 -4.57 -18.05
N GLY A 174 -11.18 -4.44 -17.16
CA GLY A 174 -10.53 -5.53 -16.45
C GLY A 174 -11.09 -5.64 -15.04
N TRP A 175 -11.95 -6.63 -14.82
CA TRP A 175 -12.44 -6.97 -13.48
C TRP A 175 -11.60 -8.08 -12.86
N LEU A 176 -10.98 -7.77 -11.73
CA LEU A 176 -10.13 -8.65 -10.96
C LEU A 176 -10.75 -8.76 -9.56
N GLY A 177 -10.92 -9.96 -9.03
CA GLY A 177 -11.31 -10.10 -7.62
C GLY A 177 -12.57 -10.90 -7.34
N GLY A 178 -13.18 -10.56 -6.20
CA GLY A 178 -13.92 -11.53 -5.39
C GLY A 178 -12.97 -12.37 -4.52
N TYR A 179 -11.75 -11.89 -4.28
CA TYR A 179 -10.75 -12.62 -3.51
C TYR A 179 -11.04 -12.46 -2.02
N THR A 180 -11.38 -13.57 -1.36
CA THR A 180 -11.45 -13.61 0.10
C THR A 180 -10.04 -13.53 0.67
N VAL A 181 -9.76 -12.48 1.43
CA VAL A 181 -8.50 -12.31 2.15
C VAL A 181 -8.73 -12.41 3.66
N ASN A 182 -7.77 -13.01 4.37
CA ASN A 182 -7.90 -13.29 5.80
C ASN A 182 -7.30 -12.17 6.66
N ASN A 183 -8.01 -11.81 7.71
CA ASN A 183 -7.65 -10.85 8.74
C ASN A 183 -7.13 -9.50 8.23
N PRO A 184 -7.83 -8.80 7.31
CA PRO A 184 -7.35 -7.52 6.78
C PRO A 184 -7.57 -6.32 7.71
N TRP A 185 -8.33 -6.48 8.79
CA TRP A 185 -8.78 -5.37 9.62
C TRP A 185 -7.83 -5.06 10.78
N ASN A 186 -7.70 -3.77 11.09
CA ASN A 186 -6.97 -3.22 12.24
C ASN A 186 -5.49 -3.66 12.33
N THR A 187 -4.92 -4.15 11.22
CA THR A 187 -3.51 -4.52 11.07
C THR A 187 -2.97 -3.96 9.76
N TRP A 188 -1.67 -3.70 9.70
CA TRP A 188 -1.03 -3.28 8.46
C TRP A 188 -0.99 -4.43 7.47
N ILE A 189 -1.70 -4.25 6.36
CA ILE A 189 -1.66 -5.14 5.21
C ILE A 189 -1.07 -4.41 4.00
N ASN A 190 -0.53 -5.19 3.06
CA ASN A 190 -0.17 -4.68 1.75
C ASN A 190 -1.09 -5.27 0.68
N VAL A 191 -1.56 -4.42 -0.23
CA VAL A 191 -2.21 -4.81 -1.48
C VAL A 191 -1.32 -4.34 -2.62
N ALA A 192 -1.02 -5.23 -3.56
CA ALA A 192 -0.32 -4.87 -4.77
C ALA A 192 -0.99 -5.44 -6.02
N VAL A 193 -0.87 -4.72 -7.13
CA VAL A 193 -1.40 -5.12 -8.44
C VAL A 193 -0.32 -4.92 -9.46
N THR A 194 0.04 -5.96 -10.20
CA THR A 194 0.95 -5.88 -11.35
C THR A 194 0.15 -6.03 -12.64
N TYR A 195 0.58 -5.36 -13.70
CA TYR A 195 0.09 -5.56 -15.06
C TYR A 195 1.25 -5.60 -16.04
N ASP A 196 1.30 -6.64 -16.86
CA ASP A 196 2.24 -6.78 -17.97
C ASP A 196 1.51 -6.56 -19.31
N ASP A 197 1.83 -5.46 -19.98
CA ASP A 197 1.25 -5.06 -21.28
C ASP A 197 1.56 -6.07 -22.38
N THR A 198 2.73 -6.73 -22.33
CA THR A 198 3.15 -7.72 -23.34
C THR A 198 2.29 -8.98 -23.24
N ALA A 199 2.00 -9.41 -22.01
CA ALA A 199 1.16 -10.58 -21.75
C ALA A 199 -0.35 -10.25 -21.68
N SER A 200 -0.70 -8.96 -21.55
CA SER A 200 -2.01 -8.45 -21.19
C SER A 200 -2.59 -9.13 -19.94
N SER A 201 -1.75 -9.31 -18.93
CA SER A 201 -2.07 -10.07 -17.71
C SER A 201 -1.82 -9.28 -16.44
N PHE A 202 -2.77 -9.41 -15.51
CA PHE A 202 -2.70 -8.87 -14.16
C PHE A 202 -2.39 -9.94 -13.13
N VAL A 203 -1.72 -9.54 -12.05
CA VAL A 203 -1.64 -10.33 -10.82
C VAL A 203 -1.99 -9.44 -9.63
N VAL A 204 -2.89 -9.91 -8.76
CA VAL A 204 -3.23 -9.25 -7.50
C VAL A 204 -2.54 -9.98 -6.35
N TYR A 205 -1.98 -9.21 -5.43
CA TYR A 205 -1.24 -9.69 -4.27
C TYR A 205 -1.84 -9.16 -2.98
N TYR A 206 -1.84 -10.01 -1.97
CA TYR A 206 -2.16 -9.68 -0.59
C TYR A 206 -0.99 -10.10 0.30
N ASN A 207 -0.42 -9.15 1.03
CA ASN A 207 0.72 -9.36 1.93
C ASN A 207 1.94 -10.04 1.27
N GLY A 208 2.20 -9.70 0.00
CA GLY A 208 3.34 -10.22 -0.78
C GLY A 208 3.08 -11.54 -1.51
N SER A 209 1.92 -12.16 -1.30
CA SER A 209 1.52 -13.41 -1.95
C SER A 209 0.42 -13.16 -2.97
N SER A 210 0.47 -13.84 -4.12
CA SER A 210 -0.59 -13.72 -5.13
C SER A 210 -1.90 -14.31 -4.61
N VAL A 211 -3.00 -13.60 -4.84
CA VAL A 211 -4.38 -14.07 -4.59
C VAL A 211 -5.13 -14.38 -5.87
N GLY A 212 -4.63 -13.93 -7.02
CA GLY A 212 -5.20 -14.28 -8.32
C GLY A 212 -4.47 -13.61 -9.48
N THR A 213 -4.72 -14.17 -10.66
CA THR A 213 -4.19 -13.71 -11.95
C THR A 213 -5.35 -13.64 -12.93
N ALA A 214 -5.36 -12.64 -13.81
CA ALA A 214 -6.32 -12.59 -14.91
C ALA A 214 -5.66 -12.07 -16.18
N LYS A 215 -6.05 -12.64 -17.32
CA LYS A 215 -5.73 -12.10 -18.63
C LYS A 215 -6.96 -11.38 -19.16
N VAL A 216 -6.79 -10.11 -19.53
CA VAL A 216 -7.89 -9.29 -20.05
C VAL A 216 -7.65 -9.06 -21.54
N ALA A 217 -8.46 -9.67 -22.39
CA ALA A 217 -8.32 -9.58 -23.84
C ALA A 217 -8.63 -8.15 -24.31
N GLY A 218 -7.78 -7.59 -25.18
CA GLY A 218 -7.96 -6.23 -25.70
C GLY A 218 -7.62 -5.11 -24.73
N PHE A 219 -6.97 -5.41 -23.59
CA PHE A 219 -6.54 -4.37 -22.63
C PHE A 219 -5.24 -3.68 -23.04
N ALA A 220 -4.35 -4.43 -23.70
CA ALA A 220 -3.10 -3.94 -24.26
C ALA A 220 -3.31 -3.30 -25.66
N PRO A 221 -2.56 -2.25 -26.02
CA PRO A 221 -1.63 -1.53 -25.15
C PRO A 221 -2.38 -0.71 -24.10
N LEU A 222 -1.83 -0.63 -22.88
CA LEU A 222 -2.36 0.23 -21.84
C LEU A 222 -2.44 1.68 -22.31
N ASN A 223 -3.56 2.33 -22.02
CA ASN A 223 -3.70 3.76 -22.25
C ASN A 223 -4.49 4.42 -21.10
N TRP A 224 -3.75 5.20 -20.30
CA TRP A 224 -4.27 5.97 -19.17
C TRP A 224 -4.10 7.48 -19.36
N THR A 225 -4.02 7.95 -20.60
CA THR A 225 -3.95 9.39 -20.91
C THR A 225 -5.19 10.17 -20.45
N ALA A 226 -6.32 9.50 -20.24
CA ALA A 226 -7.54 10.10 -19.69
C ALA A 226 -7.55 10.17 -18.15
N ALA A 227 -6.60 9.53 -17.46
CA ALA A 227 -6.57 9.45 -15.99
C ALA A 227 -5.94 10.71 -15.38
N GLN A 228 -6.71 11.79 -15.23
CA GLN A 228 -6.15 13.10 -14.87
C GLN A 228 -6.01 13.32 -13.35
N GLN A 229 -6.79 12.62 -12.53
CA GLN A 229 -6.74 12.73 -11.07
C GLN A 229 -6.69 11.36 -10.43
N MET A 230 -6.13 11.30 -9.22
CA MET A 230 -6.14 10.13 -8.35
C MET A 230 -6.83 10.53 -7.04
N VAL A 231 -7.50 9.56 -6.41
CA VAL A 231 -8.04 9.69 -5.07
C VAL A 231 -7.53 8.58 -4.17
N PHE A 232 -7.17 8.93 -2.94
CA PHE A 232 -6.84 7.99 -1.88
C PHE A 232 -7.93 8.03 -0.82
N GLY A 233 -8.34 6.84 -0.36
CA GLY A 233 -9.30 6.67 0.73
C GLY A 233 -10.78 6.68 0.34
N THR A 234 -11.12 6.73 -0.95
CA THR A 234 -12.48 6.43 -1.42
C THR A 234 -12.48 6.11 -2.92
N LEU A 235 -13.65 5.82 -3.49
CA LEU A 235 -13.86 5.62 -4.93
C LEU A 235 -14.14 6.96 -5.62
N GLN A 236 -13.81 7.11 -6.90
CA GLN A 236 -13.85 8.40 -7.59
C GLN A 236 -15.22 9.12 -7.51
N PHE A 237 -16.32 8.37 -7.57
CA PHE A 237 -17.68 8.91 -7.55
C PHE A 237 -18.14 9.37 -6.16
N GLN A 238 -17.41 8.97 -5.12
CA GLN A 238 -17.74 9.23 -3.72
C GLN A 238 -17.11 10.53 -3.21
N THR A 239 -16.31 11.19 -4.04
CA THR A 239 -15.73 12.51 -3.77
C THR A 239 -16.76 13.64 -3.94
N THR A 240 -16.47 14.82 -3.37
CA THR A 240 -17.28 16.04 -3.51
C THR A 240 -16.41 17.22 -3.94
N PRO A 241 -16.60 17.79 -5.15
CA PRO A 241 -17.43 17.24 -6.23
C PRO A 241 -16.93 15.86 -6.69
N SER A 242 -17.82 15.05 -7.27
CA SER A 242 -17.45 13.76 -7.87
C SER A 242 -16.42 13.98 -8.98
N LEU A 243 -15.39 13.13 -9.04
CA LEU A 243 -14.39 13.14 -10.11
C LEU A 243 -14.94 12.64 -11.46
N THR A 244 -16.18 12.15 -11.47
CA THR A 244 -16.91 11.73 -12.66
C THR A 244 -18.27 12.40 -12.74
N ALA A 245 -18.70 12.74 -13.96
CA ALA A 245 -20.02 13.23 -14.30
C ALA A 245 -21.01 12.09 -14.63
N ASN A 246 -20.55 10.84 -14.70
CA ASN A 246 -21.38 9.68 -15.06
C ASN A 246 -22.27 9.21 -13.90
N THR A 247 -21.91 9.57 -12.66
CA THR A 247 -22.65 9.22 -11.45
C THR A 247 -22.25 10.17 -10.30
N GLY A 248 -22.86 9.99 -9.14
CA GLY A 248 -22.46 10.63 -7.87
C GLY A 248 -22.25 9.62 -6.76
N ALA A 249 -22.18 10.11 -5.53
CA ALA A 249 -22.01 9.29 -4.33
C ALA A 249 -23.04 8.16 -4.26
N GLN A 250 -22.58 6.97 -3.89
CA GLN A 250 -23.41 5.77 -3.82
C GLN A 250 -23.62 5.37 -2.37
N SER A 251 -24.85 5.03 -2.00
CA SER A 251 -25.18 4.65 -0.61
C SER A 251 -24.55 3.33 -0.15
N TRP A 252 -23.99 2.56 -1.07
CA TRP A 252 -23.32 1.28 -0.80
C TRP A 252 -21.79 1.41 -0.78
N ALA A 253 -21.24 2.60 -1.01
CA ALA A 253 -19.82 2.90 -0.97
C ALA A 253 -19.50 3.83 0.21
N SER A 254 -18.25 3.78 0.66
CA SER A 254 -17.79 4.46 1.87
C SER A 254 -16.35 4.96 1.74
N TYR A 255 -15.80 5.45 2.85
CA TYR A 255 -14.47 6.05 2.96
C TYR A 255 -13.56 5.16 3.80
N ASN A 256 -12.27 5.15 3.49
CA ASN A 256 -11.28 4.56 4.36
C ASN A 256 -11.11 5.45 5.59
N THR A 257 -11.66 5.03 6.73
CA THR A 257 -11.52 5.72 8.01
C THR A 257 -10.25 5.31 8.77
N GLY A 258 -9.45 4.40 8.21
CA GLY A 258 -8.18 3.96 8.76
C GLY A 258 -6.99 4.75 8.23
N GLU A 259 -5.85 4.08 8.23
CA GLU A 259 -4.54 4.61 7.84
C GLU A 259 -4.14 4.07 6.45
N THR A 260 -3.54 4.92 5.62
CA THR A 260 -2.91 4.56 4.33
C THR A 260 -1.47 5.04 4.34
N ASP A 261 -0.56 4.18 3.91
CA ASP A 261 0.87 4.45 3.94
C ASP A 261 1.57 3.88 2.71
N GLU A 262 2.74 4.43 2.40
CA GLU A 262 3.70 3.85 1.46
C GLU A 262 3.11 3.39 0.11
N VAL A 263 2.35 4.29 -0.55
CA VAL A 263 1.82 4.05 -1.90
C VAL A 263 2.93 4.21 -2.92
N ARG A 264 3.25 3.14 -3.66
CA ARG A 264 4.32 3.13 -4.67
C ARG A 264 3.79 2.66 -6.02
N ILE A 265 4.21 3.35 -7.08
CA ILE A 265 3.87 2.99 -8.46
C ILE A 265 5.15 2.82 -9.27
N TYR A 266 5.28 1.67 -9.92
CA TYR A 266 6.39 1.30 -10.78
C TYR A 266 5.96 1.22 -12.23
N ASN A 267 6.83 1.60 -13.16
CA ASN A 267 6.62 1.48 -14.61
C ASN A 267 7.04 0.12 -15.20
N LYS A 268 6.94 -0.93 -14.39
CA LYS A 268 7.10 -2.33 -14.80
C LYS A 268 6.16 -3.22 -14.00
N ALA A 269 5.83 -4.38 -14.56
CA ALA A 269 5.31 -5.49 -13.79
C ALA A 269 6.44 -6.06 -12.91
N LEU A 270 6.38 -5.84 -11.60
CA LEU A 270 7.27 -6.51 -10.66
C LEU A 270 6.97 -8.00 -10.65
N THR A 271 8.03 -8.81 -10.56
CA THR A 271 7.90 -10.25 -10.36
C THR A 271 7.33 -10.58 -8.99
N SER A 272 6.81 -11.80 -8.80
CA SER A 272 6.35 -12.26 -7.48
C SER A 272 7.44 -12.18 -6.41
N VAL A 273 8.71 -12.43 -6.78
CA VAL A 273 9.86 -12.32 -5.88
C VAL A 273 10.11 -10.86 -5.50
N GLU A 274 10.04 -9.92 -6.44
CA GLU A 274 10.18 -8.49 -6.16
C GLU A 274 9.05 -7.98 -5.26
N VAL A 275 7.79 -8.32 -5.54
CA VAL A 275 6.64 -7.95 -4.70
C VAL A 275 6.77 -8.53 -3.30
N GLY A 276 7.09 -9.83 -3.18
CA GLY A 276 7.28 -10.47 -1.87
C GLY A 276 8.43 -9.84 -1.08
N SER A 277 9.52 -9.46 -1.75
CA SER A 277 10.68 -8.81 -1.11
C SER A 277 10.35 -7.38 -0.67
N LEU A 278 9.68 -6.60 -1.53
CA LEU A 278 9.20 -5.25 -1.22
C LEU A 278 8.38 -5.25 0.08
N VAL A 279 7.37 -6.11 0.16
CA VAL A 279 6.49 -6.21 1.32
C VAL A 279 7.24 -6.66 2.57
N ALA A 280 8.12 -7.66 2.45
CA ALA A 280 8.86 -8.19 3.59
C ALA A 280 9.89 -7.18 4.14
N LEU A 281 10.47 -6.32 3.29
CA LEU A 281 11.40 -5.27 3.68
C LEU A 281 10.66 -4.10 4.36
N GLN A 282 9.59 -3.58 3.75
CA GLN A 282 8.78 -2.49 4.34
C GLN A 282 8.20 -2.87 5.71
N ARG A 283 7.71 -4.11 5.86
CA ARG A 283 7.21 -4.60 7.17
C ARG A 283 8.29 -4.58 8.27
N ARG A 284 9.57 -4.50 7.91
CA ARG A 284 10.72 -4.45 8.82
C ARG A 284 11.31 -3.03 8.93
N GLY A 285 10.71 -2.03 8.28
CA GLY A 285 11.21 -0.66 8.20
C GLY A 285 12.55 -0.58 7.45
N LYS A 286 12.62 -1.21 6.28
CA LYS A 286 13.85 -1.41 5.51
C LYS A 286 13.68 -1.05 4.06
#